data_AF-A0A812SY21-F1
#
_entry.id   AF-A0A812SY21-F1
#
_cell.length_a   1.000
_cell.length_b   1.000
_cell.length_c   1.000
_cell.angle_alpha   90.00
_cell.angle_beta   90.00
_cell.angle_gamma   90.00
#
_symmetry.space_group_name_H-M   'P 1'
#
loop_
_entity.id
_entity.type
_entity.pdbx_description
1 polymer ?
#
loop_
_entity_poly.entity_id
_entity_poly.type
_entity_poly.pdbx_seq_one_letter_code
_entity_poly.pdbx_strand_id
1 'polypeptide(L)'
;IGHPQGICCRGDRVVVAATIVQGLSDISCSDFQLHFVRGDGQQGSLSLPAVRLPPRGQLRKIVGKALIDDASTYLRPQLSAQERQRQEQIIVDLGVDFQLATRYTSFIAISSTQ
;
A
#
# COMPACT_ATOMS: atom_id res chain seq x y z
N ILE A 1 -11.12 -24.91 -18.10
CA ILE A 1 -11.98 -24.01 -17.29
C ILE A 1 -11.03 -23.15 -16.47
N GLY A 2 -10.80 -21.92 -16.91
CA GLY A 2 -9.77 -21.05 -16.33
C GLY A 2 -10.22 -20.52 -14.97
N HIS A 3 -9.38 -20.66 -13.94
CA HIS A 3 -9.59 -19.95 -12.69
C HIS A 3 -9.66 -18.44 -12.97
N PRO A 4 -10.62 -17.69 -12.40
CA PRO A 4 -10.59 -16.24 -12.49
C PRO A 4 -9.28 -15.76 -11.85
N GLN A 5 -8.38 -15.20 -12.66
CA GLN A 5 -7.19 -14.53 -12.18
C GLN A 5 -7.63 -13.27 -11.44
N GLY A 6 -7.80 -13.38 -10.12
CA GLY A 6 -8.28 -12.30 -9.28
C GLY A 6 -7.82 -12.48 -7.84
N ILE A 7 -7.66 -11.36 -7.15
CA ILE A 7 -7.35 -11.35 -5.72
C ILE A 7 -8.69 -11.40 -4.96
N CYS A 8 -8.89 -12.41 -4.12
CA CYS A 8 -10.06 -12.48 -3.26
C CYS A 8 -9.84 -11.56 -2.05
N CYS A 9 -10.67 -10.53 -1.91
CA CYS A 9 -10.62 -9.59 -0.79
C CYS A 9 -11.90 -9.75 0.04
N ARG A 10 -11.78 -10.04 1.33
CA ARG A 10 -12.94 -10.25 2.23
C ARG A 10 -12.95 -9.24 3.36
N GLY A 11 -13.26 -7.99 3.01
CA GLY A 11 -13.17 -6.85 3.94
C GLY A 11 -11.75 -6.33 4.14
N ASP A 12 -10.79 -6.89 3.41
CA ASP A 12 -9.40 -6.44 3.39
C ASP A 12 -9.27 -5.10 2.67
N ARG A 13 -8.48 -4.18 3.22
CA ARG A 13 -8.08 -2.97 2.49
C ARG A 13 -6.99 -3.32 1.49
N VAL A 14 -7.17 -2.89 0.25
CA VAL A 14 -6.23 -3.10 -0.86
C VAL A 14 -5.70 -1.75 -1.31
N VAL A 15 -4.38 -1.63 -1.38
CA VAL A 15 -3.70 -0.48 -1.97
C VAL A 15 -3.12 -0.90 -3.31
N VAL A 16 -3.52 -0.21 -4.37
CA VAL A 16 -3.05 -0.48 -5.74
C VAL A 16 -2.07 0.62 -6.13
N ALA A 17 -0.86 0.22 -6.52
CA ALA A 17 0.15 1.12 -7.06
C ALA A 17 0.52 0.66 -8.47
N ALA A 18 0.53 1.59 -9.42
CA ALA A 18 0.91 1.31 -10.79
C ALA A 18 2.04 2.26 -11.23
N THR A 19 3.01 1.72 -11.97
CA THR A 19 4.02 2.54 -12.62
C THR A 19 3.55 2.86 -14.03
N ILE A 20 3.34 4.14 -14.31
CA ILE A 20 2.95 4.62 -15.64
C ILE A 20 4.22 4.84 -16.45
N VAL A 21 4.44 4.03 -17.48
CA VAL A 21 5.58 4.18 -18.40
C VAL A 21 5.36 5.41 -19.29
N GLN A 22 6.45 6.15 -19.58
CA GLN A 22 6.45 7.42 -20.33
C GLN A 22 5.56 7.39 -21.59
N GLY A 23 4.76 8.45 -21.77
CA GLY A 23 3.81 8.61 -22.88
C GLY A 23 2.36 8.85 -22.45
N LEU A 24 2.06 8.62 -21.17
CA LEU A 24 0.73 8.79 -20.55
C LEU A 24 0.71 9.99 -19.57
N SER A 25 1.54 10.99 -19.83
CA SER A 25 1.71 12.21 -19.01
C SER A 25 0.38 12.92 -18.74
N ASP A 26 -0.57 12.81 -19.66
CA ASP A 26 -1.86 13.51 -19.66
C ASP A 26 -3.02 12.66 -19.13
N ILE A 27 -2.78 11.44 -18.66
CA ILE A 27 -3.84 10.71 -17.94
C ILE A 27 -4.12 11.45 -16.63
N SER A 28 -5.29 12.07 -16.54
CA SER A 28 -5.85 12.56 -15.29
C SER A 28 -5.87 11.41 -14.29
N CYS A 29 -5.20 11.59 -13.15
CA CYS A 29 -5.23 10.62 -12.05
C CYS A 29 -6.61 10.56 -11.36
N SER A 30 -7.61 11.28 -11.83
CA SER A 30 -8.94 11.32 -11.20
C SER A 30 -9.74 10.02 -11.39
N ASP A 31 -9.46 9.24 -12.44
CA ASP A 31 -10.40 8.22 -12.91
C ASP A 31 -9.77 6.81 -12.99
N PHE A 32 -9.30 6.28 -11.86
CA PHE A 32 -8.97 4.85 -11.79
C PHE A 32 -10.23 4.04 -11.52
N GLN A 33 -10.64 3.17 -12.45
CA GLN A 33 -11.73 2.22 -12.22
C GLN A 33 -11.19 0.83 -11.90
N LEU A 34 -11.55 0.32 -10.73
CA LEU A 34 -11.33 -1.07 -10.36
C LEU A 34 -12.54 -1.89 -10.81
N HIS A 35 -12.34 -2.82 -11.74
CA HIS A 35 -13.35 -3.80 -12.12
C HIS A 35 -13.15 -5.09 -11.31
N PHE A 36 -14.23 -5.65 -10.78
CA PHE A 36 -14.19 -6.88 -9.99
C PHE A 36 -15.43 -7.73 -10.23
N VAL A 37 -15.35 -9.02 -9.89
CA VAL A 37 -16.47 -9.96 -9.94
C VAL A 37 -16.91 -10.26 -8.52
N ARG A 38 -18.21 -10.09 -8.25
CA ARG A 38 -18.82 -10.37 -6.96
C ARG A 38 -19.05 -11.86 -6.78
N GLY A 39 -19.32 -12.29 -5.54
CA GLY A 39 -19.56 -13.71 -5.22
C GLY A 39 -20.77 -14.35 -5.90
N ASP A 40 -21.68 -13.53 -6.43
CA ASP A 40 -22.84 -13.92 -7.25
C ASP A 40 -22.52 -13.98 -8.76
N GLY A 41 -21.27 -13.74 -9.16
CA GLY A 41 -20.82 -13.72 -10.55
C GLY A 41 -21.08 -12.40 -11.28
N GLN A 42 -21.69 -11.39 -10.62
CA GLN A 42 -21.94 -10.09 -11.24
C GLN A 42 -20.66 -9.26 -11.32
N GLN A 43 -20.51 -8.50 -12.41
CA GLN A 43 -19.42 -7.53 -12.55
C GLN A 43 -19.77 -6.24 -11.79
N GLY A 44 -18.78 -5.71 -11.07
CA GLY A 44 -18.83 -4.42 -10.41
C GLY A 44 -17.66 -3.54 -10.83
N SER A 45 -17.85 -2.23 -10.73
CA SER A 45 -16.80 -1.24 -10.94
C SER A 45 -16.79 -0.25 -9.77
N LEU A 46 -15.60 0.15 -9.33
CA LEU A 46 -15.41 1.16 -8.29
C LEU A 46 -14.43 2.22 -8.78
N SER A 47 -14.86 3.48 -8.77
CA SER A 47 -13.98 4.61 -9.01
C SER A 47 -13.13 4.86 -7.77
N LEU A 48 -11.81 4.87 -7.95
CA LEU A 48 -10.84 5.08 -6.90
C LEU A 48 -10.12 6.42 -7.15
N PRO A 49 -10.00 7.28 -6.12
CA PRO A 49 -9.17 8.45 -6.22
C PRO A 49 -7.71 8.00 -6.37
N ALA A 50 -7.04 8.38 -7.46
CA ALA A 50 -5.61 8.13 -7.61
C ALA A 50 -4.81 9.41 -7.37
N VAL A 51 -3.65 9.22 -6.74
CA VAL A 51 -2.72 10.30 -6.41
C VAL A 51 -1.44 10.05 -7.21
N ARG A 52 -1.05 11.04 -8.02
CA ARG A 52 0.19 10.95 -8.78
C ARG A 52 1.38 11.16 -7.85
N LEU A 53 2.28 10.19 -7.81
CA LEU A 53 3.52 10.32 -7.06
C LEU A 53 4.62 10.93 -7.94
N PRO A 54 5.50 11.77 -7.38
CA PRO A 54 6.59 12.39 -8.14
C PRO A 54 7.55 11.32 -8.69
N PRO A 55 8.03 11.46 -9.94
CA PRO A 55 8.94 10.49 -10.55
C PRO A 55 10.34 10.64 -9.93
N ARG A 56 10.79 9.65 -9.15
CA ARG A 56 12.19 9.38 -8.73
C ARG A 56 12.24 8.15 -7.82
N GLY A 57 13.43 7.61 -7.54
CA GLY A 57 13.69 6.44 -6.66
C GLY A 57 13.16 6.54 -5.21
N GLN A 58 12.44 7.60 -4.89
CA GLN A 58 11.66 7.78 -3.67
C GLN A 58 10.25 7.18 -3.76
N LEU A 59 9.80 6.65 -4.91
CA LEU A 59 8.43 6.12 -5.05
C LEU A 59 8.17 4.96 -4.06
N ARG A 60 9.15 4.08 -3.85
CA ARG A 60 9.12 3.07 -2.76
C ARG A 60 8.96 3.72 -1.39
N LYS A 61 9.71 4.79 -1.12
CA LYS A 61 9.65 5.49 0.16
C LYS A 61 8.32 6.21 0.37
N ILE A 62 7.76 6.81 -0.67
CA ILE A 62 6.48 7.52 -0.60
C ILE A 62 5.33 6.52 -0.43
N VAL A 63 5.33 5.42 -1.18
CA VAL A 63 4.35 4.33 -1.03
C VAL A 63 4.43 3.73 0.37
N GLY A 64 5.63 3.37 0.82
CA GLY A 64 5.78 2.80 2.16
C GLY A 64 5.38 3.78 3.26
N LYS A 65 5.67 5.08 3.10
CA LYS A 65 5.24 6.10 4.07
C LYS A 65 3.73 6.24 4.11
N ALA A 66 3.06 6.28 2.94
CA ALA A 66 1.61 6.31 2.86
C ALA A 66 0.96 5.06 3.50
N LEU A 67 1.54 3.87 3.30
CA LEU A 67 1.07 2.64 3.93
C LEU A 67 1.25 2.67 5.45
N ILE A 68 2.38 3.19 5.94
CA ILE A 68 2.64 3.32 7.37
C ILE A 68 1.72 4.38 8.02
N ASP A 69 1.46 5.48 7.34
CA ASP A 69 0.55 6.54 7.83
C ASP A 69 -0.90 6.02 7.88
N ASP A 70 -1.36 5.27 6.86
CA ASP A 70 -2.68 4.62 6.89
C ASP A 70 -2.74 3.59 8.03
N ALA A 71 -1.76 2.68 8.12
CA ALA A 71 -1.69 1.68 9.20
C ALA A 71 -1.66 2.31 10.60
N SER A 72 -0.96 3.44 10.76
CA SER A 72 -0.89 4.17 12.02
C SER A 72 -2.21 4.84 12.41
N THR A 73 -3.07 5.18 11.45
CA THR A 73 -4.40 5.77 11.70
C THR A 73 -5.34 4.80 12.44
N TYR A 74 -5.04 3.49 12.37
CA TYR A 74 -5.79 2.46 13.07
C TYR A 74 -5.31 2.17 14.47
N LEU A 75 -4.14 2.66 14.87
CA LEU A 75 -3.66 2.63 16.25
C LEU A 75 -4.48 3.60 17.10
N ARG A 76 -5.78 3.33 17.23
CA ARG A 76 -6.68 4.06 18.09
C ARG A 76 -6.49 3.59 19.54
N PRO A 77 -6.74 4.44 20.54
CA PRO A 77 -6.55 4.11 21.95
C PRO A 77 -7.40 2.93 22.47
N GLN A 78 -8.42 2.52 21.71
CA GLN A 78 -9.43 1.54 22.11
C GLN A 78 -9.10 0.09 21.68
N LEU A 79 -7.94 -0.14 21.05
CA LEU A 79 -7.52 -1.49 20.68
C LEU A 79 -7.07 -2.29 21.90
N SER A 80 -7.34 -3.60 21.89
CA SER A 80 -6.74 -4.51 22.87
C SER A 80 -5.23 -4.55 22.72
N ALA A 81 -4.51 -4.91 23.79
CA ALA A 81 -3.05 -4.98 23.77
C ALA A 81 -2.52 -5.90 22.64
N GLN A 82 -3.21 -7.02 22.39
CA GLN A 82 -2.85 -7.98 21.35
C GLN A 82 -3.07 -7.41 19.94
N GLU A 83 -4.16 -6.70 19.69
CA GLU A 83 -4.44 -6.06 18.40
C GLU A 83 -3.45 -4.93 18.11
N ARG A 84 -3.11 -4.15 19.14
CA ARG A 84 -2.12 -3.09 19.03
C ARG A 84 -0.75 -3.64 18.65
N GLN A 85 -0.29 -4.69 19.32
CA GLN A 85 0.97 -5.35 18.99
C GLN A 85 0.99 -5.87 17.55
N ARG A 86 -0.12 -6.47 17.09
CA ARG A 86 -0.25 -6.94 15.71
C ARG A 86 -0.15 -5.79 14.70
N GLN A 87 -0.76 -4.64 14.98
CA GLN A 87 -0.68 -3.47 14.08
C GLN A 87 0.70 -2.81 14.09
N GLU A 88 1.35 -2.74 15.26
CA GLU A 88 2.72 -2.24 15.36
C GLU A 88 3.68 -3.13 14.55
N GLN A 89 3.50 -4.46 14.58
CA GLN A 89 4.28 -5.38 13.75
C GLN A 89 4.09 -5.11 12.25
N ILE A 90 2.86 -4.89 11.80
CA ILE A 90 2.59 -4.55 10.38
C ILE A 90 3.33 -3.27 9.97
N ILE A 91 3.38 -2.26 10.84
CA ILE A 91 4.11 -1.02 10.56
C ILE A 91 5.63 -1.26 10.49
N VAL A 92 6.17 -2.13 11.35
CA VAL A 92 7.58 -2.52 11.31
C VAL A 92 7.91 -3.25 10.01
N ASP A 93 7.10 -4.24 9.62
CA ASP A 93 7.32 -5.02 8.40
C ASP A 93 7.31 -4.11 7.16
N LEU A 94 6.34 -3.20 7.09
CA LEU A 94 6.29 -2.16 6.04
C LEU A 94 7.54 -1.25 6.08
N GLY A 95 7.99 -0.84 7.26
CA GLY A 95 9.20 -0.01 7.41
C GLY A 95 10.45 -0.70 6.88
N VAL A 96 10.58 -2.01 7.13
CA VAL A 96 11.70 -2.83 6.64
C VAL A 96 11.63 -3.02 5.12
N ASP A 97 10.49 -3.47 4.60
CA ASP A 97 10.29 -3.80 3.18
C ASP A 97 10.51 -2.59 2.27
N PHE A 98 10.12 -1.41 2.73
CA PHE A 98 10.27 -0.15 2.00
C PHE A 98 11.55 0.62 2.34
N GLN A 99 12.38 0.09 3.24
CA GLN A 99 13.61 0.72 3.72
C GLN A 99 13.38 2.15 4.25
N LEU A 100 12.41 2.29 5.15
CA LEU A 100 11.90 3.56 5.66
C LEU A 100 12.21 3.77 7.13
N ALA A 101 12.96 4.82 7.47
CA ALA A 101 13.12 5.22 8.86
C ALA A 101 11.79 5.79 9.40
N THR A 102 11.27 5.20 10.48
CA THR A 102 10.03 5.63 11.16
C THR A 102 10.24 5.63 12.67
N ARG A 103 9.22 6.00 13.45
CA ARG A 103 9.30 5.85 14.92
C ARG A 103 9.48 4.40 15.39
N TYR A 104 9.23 3.43 14.49
CA TYR A 104 9.30 2.00 14.77
C TYR A 104 10.50 1.31 14.13
N THR A 105 11.22 2.00 13.23
CA THR A 105 12.29 1.39 12.44
C THR A 105 13.42 2.40 12.25
N SER A 106 14.66 1.95 12.42
CA SER A 106 15.85 2.78 12.24
C SER A 106 16.84 2.06 11.34
N PHE A 107 17.51 2.79 10.45
CA PHE A 107 18.51 2.23 9.55
C PHE A 107 19.90 2.55 10.10
N ILE A 108 20.67 1.50 10.38
CA ILE A 108 22.08 1.63 10.75
C ILE A 108 22.89 1.23 9.51
N ALA A 109 23.54 2.21 8.89
CA ALA A 109 24.50 1.93 7.83
C ALA A 109 25.82 1.53 8.48
N ILE A 110 26.25 0.28 8.28
CA ILE A 110 27.56 -0.19 8.73
C ILE A 110 28.52 -0.08 7.53
N SER A 111 29.46 0.86 7.60
CA SER A 111 30.56 0.94 6.63
C SER A 111 31.46 -0.26 6.84
N SER A 112 31.45 -1.21 5.92
CA SER A 112 32.50 -2.23 5.86
C SER A 112 33.70 -1.64 5.14
N THR A 113 34.65 -1.08 5.90
CA THR A 113 36.00 -0.87 5.39
C THR A 113 36.67 -2.23 5.33
N GLN A 114 36.78 -2.80 4.12
CA GLN A 114 37.80 -3.80 3.80
C GLN A 114 39.06 -3.09 3.31
#